data_AF-A0A960NKR9-F1
#
_entry.id   AF-A0A960NKR9-F1
#
_cell.length_a   1.000
_cell.length_b   1.000
_cell.length_c   1.000
_cell.angle_alpha   90.00
_cell.angle_beta   90.00
_cell.angle_gamma   90.00
#
_symmetry.space_group_name_H-M   'P 1'
#
loop_
_entity.id
_entity.type
_entity.pdbx_description
1 polymer ?
#
loop_
_entity_poly.entity_id
_entity_poly.type
_entity_poly.pdbx_seq_one_letter_code
_entity_poly.pdbx_strand_id
1 'polypeptide(L)'
;MSSTFGTIYRVSTFGESHCKGVGAIVDGCPPGVALTEEDLQGQLDRRRPGQSKVTTARSETDTVTILSGTERGMTLGTPIGLFVPNKDMRPGDYGDMSNIPRPSHADYTYQMKYGIRASSGGGRSSARETIGRVAAGAIAEKVLALKYGMEIVAWVSDVGVIGSEVDPAKVTRAAVDGTSVRCPDADAATRMQEAIVAAAEAGDSLGGVVSCVCRNLPAGLGEPVFEKLEAKLAQAMLSIPATKGFEIGSG
;
A
#
# COMPACT_ATOMS: atom_id res chain seq x y z
N MET A 1 -11.00 -10.09 13.81
CA MET A 1 -10.37 -9.59 12.57
C MET A 1 -8.88 -9.93 12.64
N SER A 2 -8.32 -10.70 11.70
CA SER A 2 -6.86 -10.85 11.69
C SER A 2 -6.24 -9.52 11.26
N SER A 3 -5.20 -9.08 11.96
CA SER A 3 -4.41 -7.88 11.61
C SER A 3 -2.98 -8.25 11.23
N THR A 4 -2.74 -9.54 10.98
CA THR A 4 -1.42 -10.12 10.80
C THR A 4 -1.33 -10.84 9.47
N PHE A 5 -0.25 -10.60 8.73
CA PHE A 5 0.05 -11.21 7.45
C PHE A 5 1.48 -11.78 7.46
N GLY A 6 1.69 -12.93 6.81
CA GLY A 6 2.99 -13.62 6.73
C GLY A 6 3.21 -14.69 7.81
N THR A 7 4.24 -15.50 7.61
CA THR A 7 4.55 -16.69 8.43
C THR A 7 5.82 -16.48 9.26
N ILE A 8 6.97 -16.33 8.59
CA ILE A 8 8.25 -16.04 9.23
C ILE A 8 8.46 -14.53 9.30
N TYR A 9 8.51 -13.88 8.13
CA TYR A 9 8.42 -12.43 8.04
C TYR A 9 6.94 -12.05 8.21
N ARG A 10 6.60 -11.55 9.39
CA ARG A 10 5.22 -11.38 9.82
C ARG A 10 4.95 -9.93 10.16
N VAL A 11 3.93 -9.36 9.54
CA VAL A 11 3.55 -7.96 9.68
C VAL A 11 2.21 -7.91 10.41
N SER A 12 2.18 -7.24 11.55
CA SER A 12 0.93 -6.94 12.27
C SER A 12 0.67 -5.44 12.22
N THR A 13 -0.38 -5.00 11.54
CA THR A 13 -0.74 -3.57 11.48
C THR A 13 -1.63 -3.18 12.65
N PHE A 14 -1.70 -1.89 12.96
CA PHE A 14 -2.61 -1.33 13.97
C PHE A 14 -3.03 0.11 13.63
N GLY A 15 -4.10 0.56 14.29
CA GLY A 15 -4.61 1.91 14.22
C GLY A 15 -5.70 2.13 13.15
N GLU A 16 -6.50 3.17 13.40
CA GLU A 16 -7.58 3.64 12.54
C GLU A 16 -7.27 5.06 12.04
N SER A 17 -7.87 5.46 10.92
CA SER A 17 -7.61 6.76 10.29
C SER A 17 -8.01 7.98 11.12
N HIS A 18 -8.80 7.81 12.18
CA HIS A 18 -9.27 8.90 13.05
C HIS A 18 -8.70 8.80 14.47
N CYS A 19 -7.86 7.81 14.74
CA CYS A 19 -7.14 7.69 15.99
C CYS A 19 -5.85 8.52 15.95
N LYS A 20 -5.04 8.45 17.02
CA LYS A 20 -3.78 9.20 17.15
C LYS A 20 -2.75 8.87 16.07
N GLY A 21 -2.82 7.69 15.47
CA GLY A 21 -1.90 7.25 14.43
C GLY A 21 -2.18 5.82 14.00
N VAL A 22 -1.37 5.37 13.05
CA VAL A 22 -1.35 4.00 12.54
C VAL A 22 0.07 3.47 12.58
N GLY A 23 0.24 2.16 12.42
CA GLY A 23 1.56 1.58 12.44
C GLY A 23 1.58 0.10 12.12
N ALA A 24 2.76 -0.49 12.30
CA ALA A 24 2.99 -1.91 12.13
C ALA A 24 4.05 -2.44 13.10
N ILE A 25 3.97 -3.73 13.37
CA ILE A 25 5.02 -4.51 14.01
C ILE A 25 5.51 -5.51 12.97
N VAL A 26 6.80 -5.48 12.67
CA VAL A 26 7.47 -6.43 11.78
C VAL A 26 8.28 -7.40 12.61
N ASP A 27 7.94 -8.67 12.50
CA ASP A 27 8.61 -9.79 13.15
C ASP A 27 9.30 -10.66 12.09
N GLY A 28 10.42 -11.30 12.44
CA GLY A 28 11.21 -12.13 11.53
C GLY A 28 12.10 -11.36 10.54
N CYS A 29 12.36 -10.07 10.76
CA CYS A 29 13.41 -9.35 10.04
C CYS A 29 14.79 -9.85 10.49
N PRO A 30 15.73 -10.19 9.59
CA PRO A 30 17.07 -10.62 9.99
C PRO A 30 17.83 -9.55 10.80
N PRO A 31 18.68 -9.93 11.76
CA PRO A 31 19.58 -8.98 12.44
C PRO A 31 20.70 -8.51 11.49
N GLY A 32 21.32 -7.37 11.82
CA GLY A 32 22.49 -6.86 11.12
C GLY A 32 22.19 -6.21 9.77
N VAL A 33 20.95 -5.82 9.50
CA VAL A 33 20.56 -5.05 8.32
C VAL A 33 20.59 -3.56 8.70
N ALA A 34 21.30 -2.74 7.93
CA ALA A 34 21.25 -1.28 8.12
C ALA A 34 19.82 -0.78 7.89
N LEU A 35 19.23 -0.09 8.87
CA LEU A 35 17.86 0.38 8.79
C LEU A 35 17.66 1.66 9.63
N THR A 36 17.21 2.71 8.96
CA THR A 36 16.75 3.96 9.57
C THR A 36 15.41 4.39 8.98
N GLU A 37 14.78 5.40 9.57
CA GLU A 37 13.52 5.98 9.07
C GLU A 37 13.64 6.46 7.62
N GLU A 38 14.79 6.97 7.19
CA GLU A 38 15.01 7.44 5.82
C GLU A 38 14.83 6.32 4.78
N ASP A 39 15.17 5.08 5.13
CA ASP A 39 14.99 3.92 4.25
C ASP A 39 13.52 3.61 3.98
N LEU A 40 12.64 3.98 4.91
CA LEU A 40 11.20 3.75 4.83
C LEU A 40 10.48 4.95 4.23
N GLN A 41 10.99 6.16 4.50
CA GLN A 41 10.33 7.40 4.16
C GLN A 41 10.14 7.55 2.65
N GLY A 42 11.09 7.09 1.82
CA GLY A 42 10.94 7.14 0.37
C GLY A 42 9.71 6.37 -0.14
N GLN A 43 9.41 5.20 0.43
CA GLN A 43 8.23 4.42 0.05
C GLN A 43 6.93 5.04 0.61
N LEU A 44 6.98 5.57 1.83
CA LEU A 44 5.84 6.26 2.44
C LEU A 44 5.49 7.55 1.72
N ASP A 45 6.50 8.30 1.27
CA ASP A 45 6.31 9.47 0.43
C ASP A 45 5.63 9.06 -0.87
N ARG A 46 6.07 8.02 -1.57
CA ARG A 46 5.42 7.53 -2.80
C ARG A 46 3.95 7.14 -2.60
N ARG A 47 3.59 6.62 -1.41
CA ARG A 47 2.21 6.26 -1.03
C ARG A 47 1.36 7.49 -0.69
N ARG A 48 1.97 8.59 -0.26
CA ARG A 48 1.30 9.74 0.35
C ARG A 48 0.22 10.32 -0.58
N PRO A 49 -1.00 10.60 -0.09
CA PRO A 49 -2.00 11.35 -0.85
C PRO A 49 -1.54 12.81 -1.09
N GLY A 50 -2.21 13.51 -2.00
CA GLY A 50 -2.03 14.95 -2.18
C GLY A 50 -0.73 15.35 -2.87
N GLN A 51 -0.06 14.43 -3.58
CA GLN A 51 1.16 14.73 -4.33
C GLN A 51 0.91 15.49 -5.63
N SER A 52 -0.29 15.40 -6.18
CA SER A 52 -0.66 16.03 -7.44
C SER A 52 -2.14 16.37 -7.47
N LYS A 53 -2.55 17.18 -8.46
CA LYS A 53 -3.96 17.50 -8.74
C LYS A 53 -4.83 16.27 -9.03
N VAL A 54 -4.21 15.12 -9.26
CA VAL A 54 -4.83 13.82 -9.56
C VAL A 54 -5.15 13.03 -8.28
N THR A 55 -4.62 13.45 -7.14
CA THR A 55 -4.75 12.75 -5.85
C THR A 55 -5.63 13.51 -4.86
N THR A 56 -6.12 12.84 -3.82
CA THR A 56 -7.00 13.44 -2.81
C THR A 56 -6.35 14.64 -2.10
N ALA A 57 -7.13 15.65 -1.70
CA ALA A 57 -6.65 16.90 -1.09
C ALA A 57 -6.02 16.81 0.33
N ARG A 58 -5.94 15.62 0.94
CA ARG A 58 -5.35 15.46 2.29
C ARG A 58 -3.83 15.56 2.22
N SER A 59 -3.24 16.36 3.12
CA SER A 59 -1.79 16.56 3.24
C SER A 59 -1.27 15.93 4.54
N GLU A 60 -1.31 14.61 4.58
CA GLU A 60 -0.71 13.83 5.67
C GLU A 60 0.79 13.65 5.36
N THR A 61 1.71 13.92 6.29
CA THR A 61 3.15 13.81 5.98
C THR A 61 3.67 12.39 5.98
N ASP A 62 2.88 11.43 6.48
CA ASP A 62 3.25 10.00 6.59
C ASP A 62 4.65 9.77 7.16
N THR A 63 5.03 10.58 8.15
CA THR A 63 6.35 10.52 8.77
C THR A 63 6.41 9.34 9.72
N VAL A 64 7.33 8.41 9.46
CA VAL A 64 7.51 7.21 10.29
C VAL A 64 8.51 7.42 11.40
N THR A 65 8.29 6.72 12.51
CA THR A 65 9.23 6.57 13.61
C THR A 65 9.43 5.08 13.89
N ILE A 66 10.68 4.64 13.98
CA ILE A 66 11.05 3.30 14.43
C ILE A 66 11.06 3.33 15.97
N LEU A 67 10.16 2.57 16.58
CA LEU A 67 10.00 2.51 18.04
C LEU A 67 10.88 1.44 18.69
N SER A 68 11.23 0.39 17.96
CA SER A 68 11.98 -0.77 18.48
C SER A 68 12.62 -1.56 17.34
N GLY A 69 13.44 -2.56 17.68
CA GLY A 69 13.98 -3.54 16.73
C GLY A 69 15.21 -3.06 15.97
N THR A 70 15.65 -1.82 16.19
CA THR A 70 16.92 -1.27 15.70
C THR A 70 17.76 -0.70 16.84
N GLU A 71 19.08 -0.77 16.70
CA GLU A 71 20.03 -0.08 17.56
C GLU A 71 21.23 0.36 16.71
N ARG A 72 21.68 1.62 16.88
CA ARG A 72 22.80 2.21 16.10
C ARG A 72 22.62 2.06 14.58
N GLY A 73 21.39 2.20 14.10
CA GLY A 73 21.04 2.10 12.68
C GLY A 73 21.06 0.67 12.11
N MET A 74 21.06 -0.36 12.96
CA MET A 74 21.09 -1.77 12.55
C MET A 74 19.92 -2.53 13.16
N THR A 75 19.32 -3.47 12.42
CA THR A 75 18.29 -4.36 12.96
C THR A 75 18.87 -5.33 13.99
N LEU A 76 18.10 -5.59 15.05
CA LEU A 76 18.49 -6.49 16.14
C LEU A 76 18.00 -7.93 15.93
N GLY A 77 17.15 -8.17 14.93
CA GLY A 77 16.43 -9.43 14.75
C GLY A 77 15.20 -9.58 15.66
N THR A 78 14.99 -8.64 16.58
CA THR A 78 13.78 -8.51 17.40
C THR A 78 12.68 -7.74 16.65
N PRO A 79 11.43 -7.76 17.14
CA PRO A 79 10.33 -7.06 16.46
C PRO A 79 10.58 -5.56 16.28
N ILE A 80 10.38 -5.10 15.04
CA ILE A 80 10.50 -3.69 14.65
C ILE A 80 9.13 -3.03 14.76
N GLY A 81 8.99 -2.10 15.71
CA GLY A 81 7.79 -1.29 15.89
C GLY A 81 7.86 -0.04 15.02
N LEU A 82 6.80 0.23 14.27
CA LEU A 82 6.68 1.36 13.35
C LEU A 82 5.45 2.17 13.71
N PHE A 83 5.59 3.49 13.80
CA PHE A 83 4.49 4.40 14.12
C PHE A 83 4.46 5.60 13.17
N VAL A 84 3.26 5.97 12.73
CA VAL A 84 2.98 7.14 11.90
C VAL A 84 1.80 7.90 12.51
N PRO A 85 1.97 9.16 12.95
CA PRO A 85 0.89 9.96 13.51
C PRO A 85 -0.11 10.37 12.43
N ASN A 86 -1.39 10.51 12.81
CA ASN A 86 -2.40 11.15 11.96
C ASN A 86 -2.44 12.65 12.28
N LYS A 87 -2.37 13.54 11.27
CA LYS A 87 -2.43 14.99 11.47
C LYS A 87 -3.85 15.54 11.39
N ASP A 88 -4.68 15.04 10.47
CA ASP A 88 -6.02 15.59 10.19
C ASP A 88 -7.12 14.90 11.03
N MET A 89 -7.03 15.04 12.36
CA MET A 89 -8.21 14.82 13.21
C MET A 89 -9.16 16.01 13.05
N ARG A 90 -10.05 15.99 12.05
CA ARG A 90 -11.22 16.89 12.00
C ARG A 90 -12.43 16.16 12.59
N PRO A 91 -12.87 16.51 13.81
CA PRO A 91 -14.02 15.86 14.44
C PRO A 91 -15.36 16.21 13.79
N GLY A 92 -15.42 17.26 12.94
CA GLY A 92 -16.66 17.91 12.51
C GLY A 92 -17.24 17.54 11.14
N ASP A 93 -16.53 16.82 10.27
CA ASP A 93 -16.95 16.65 8.86
C ASP A 93 -18.04 15.58 8.63
N TYR A 94 -18.60 14.95 9.67
CA TYR A 94 -19.54 13.83 9.52
C TYR A 94 -20.77 13.92 10.43
N GLY A 95 -21.12 15.12 10.91
CA GLY A 95 -22.44 15.38 11.46
C GLY A 95 -23.50 15.25 10.37
N ASP A 96 -24.51 14.43 10.62
CA ASP A 96 -25.80 14.34 9.92
C ASP A 96 -26.00 13.29 8.81
N MET A 97 -24.96 12.76 8.14
CA MET A 97 -25.11 11.62 7.20
C MET A 97 -24.76 10.26 7.82
N SER A 98 -24.98 10.12 9.12
CA SER A 98 -24.59 8.92 9.85
C SER A 98 -25.40 7.70 9.39
N ASN A 99 -26.73 7.63 9.43
CA ASN A 99 -27.39 6.31 9.41
C ASN A 99 -27.34 5.45 8.13
N ILE A 100 -26.78 5.93 7.02
CA ILE A 100 -26.78 5.22 5.74
C ILE A 100 -25.36 4.69 5.44
N PRO A 101 -25.17 3.36 5.29
CA PRO A 101 -23.90 2.79 4.84
C PRO A 101 -23.54 3.27 3.44
N ARG A 102 -22.29 3.67 3.21
CA ARG A 102 -21.84 4.08 1.87
C ARG A 102 -21.82 2.88 0.92
N PRO A 103 -22.41 2.97 -0.29
CA PRO A 103 -22.31 1.91 -1.29
C PRO A 103 -20.86 1.53 -1.58
N SER A 104 -20.58 0.24 -1.75
CA SER A 104 -19.22 -0.31 -2.01
C SER A 104 -18.21 -0.18 -0.85
N HIS A 105 -18.60 0.35 0.32
CA HIS A 105 -17.77 0.41 1.52
C HIS A 105 -18.13 -0.67 2.55
N ALA A 106 -17.22 -0.89 3.50
CA ALA A 106 -17.38 -1.89 4.56
C ALA A 106 -18.28 -1.43 5.72
N ASP A 107 -18.88 -0.25 5.66
CA ASP A 107 -19.65 0.35 6.77
C ASP A 107 -20.73 -0.62 7.30
N TYR A 108 -21.54 -1.19 6.39
CA TYR A 108 -22.62 -2.11 6.75
C TYR A 108 -22.09 -3.45 7.27
N THR A 109 -21.14 -4.06 6.57
CA THR A 109 -20.62 -5.39 6.95
C THR A 109 -19.85 -5.33 8.27
N TYR A 110 -19.17 -4.22 8.55
CA TYR A 110 -18.52 -3.98 9.84
C TYR A 110 -19.56 -3.89 10.96
N GLN A 111 -20.61 -3.07 10.78
CA GLN A 111 -21.68 -2.94 11.76
C GLN A 111 -22.39 -4.27 12.03
N MET A 112 -22.75 -5.02 10.98
CA MET A 112 -23.43 -6.31 11.13
C MET A 112 -22.55 -7.37 11.80
N LYS A 113 -21.25 -7.36 11.54
CA LYS A 113 -20.31 -8.34 12.12
C LYS A 113 -19.98 -8.07 13.58
N TYR A 114 -19.82 -6.80 13.95
CA TYR A 114 -19.28 -6.42 15.27
C TYR A 114 -20.30 -5.72 16.18
N GLY A 115 -21.50 -5.41 15.70
CA GLY A 115 -22.54 -4.73 16.48
C GLY A 115 -22.19 -3.29 16.86
N ILE A 116 -21.08 -2.76 16.37
CA ILE A 116 -20.59 -1.42 16.66
C ILE A 116 -20.35 -0.66 15.37
N ARG A 117 -20.50 0.66 15.46
CA ARG A 117 -20.21 1.57 14.37
C ARG A 117 -18.97 2.38 14.67
N ALA A 118 -17.97 2.27 13.83
CA ALA A 118 -16.79 3.12 13.95
C ALA A 118 -17.10 4.54 13.46
N SER A 119 -16.54 5.55 14.14
CA SER A 119 -16.62 6.94 13.70
C SER A 119 -15.98 7.18 12.32
N SER A 120 -15.08 6.28 11.91
CA SER A 120 -14.47 6.26 10.57
C SER A 120 -15.35 5.68 9.46
N GLY A 121 -16.59 5.26 9.79
CA GLY A 121 -17.45 4.47 8.91
C GLY A 121 -17.06 2.98 8.95
N GLY A 122 -16.15 2.57 8.06
CA GLY A 122 -15.74 1.17 7.87
C GLY A 122 -14.73 0.64 8.91
N GLY A 123 -14.47 1.39 9.98
CA GLY A 123 -13.53 0.99 11.02
C GLY A 123 -12.12 0.84 10.48
N ARG A 124 -11.59 -0.38 10.64
CA ARG A 124 -10.25 -0.82 10.21
C ARG A 124 -10.11 -1.00 8.69
N SER A 125 -11.19 -0.89 7.90
CA SER A 125 -11.15 -1.10 6.44
C SER A 125 -10.59 0.09 5.66
N SER A 126 -10.18 1.16 6.35
CA SER A 126 -9.65 2.37 5.72
C SER A 126 -8.33 2.09 5.00
N ALA A 127 -8.15 2.69 3.82
CA ALA A 127 -6.88 2.63 3.08
C ALA A 127 -5.69 3.21 3.87
N ARG A 128 -5.93 3.94 4.98
CA ARG A 128 -4.85 4.40 5.88
C ARG A 128 -4.03 3.25 6.47
N GLU A 129 -4.62 2.07 6.65
CA GLU A 129 -3.92 0.88 7.14
C GLU A 129 -2.76 0.47 6.21
N THR A 130 -2.83 0.82 4.92
CA THR A 130 -1.76 0.51 3.96
C THR A 130 -0.42 1.18 4.29
N ILE A 131 -0.40 2.22 5.15
CA ILE A 131 0.85 2.79 5.69
C ILE A 131 1.69 1.72 6.38
N GLY A 132 1.07 0.92 7.25
CA GLY A 132 1.76 -0.17 7.95
C GLY A 132 2.31 -1.20 6.97
N ARG A 133 1.57 -1.49 5.89
CA ARG A 133 1.99 -2.40 4.83
C ARG A 133 3.16 -1.84 4.03
N VAL A 134 3.13 -0.57 3.65
CA VAL A 134 4.20 0.08 2.87
C VAL A 134 5.47 0.19 3.70
N ALA A 135 5.38 0.61 4.97
CA ALA A 135 6.54 0.71 5.85
C ALA A 135 7.19 -0.67 6.08
N ALA A 136 6.39 -1.72 6.33
CA ALA A 136 6.91 -3.08 6.41
C ALA A 136 7.46 -3.58 5.06
N GLY A 137 6.78 -3.27 3.96
CA GLY A 137 7.20 -3.60 2.61
C GLY A 137 8.56 -2.99 2.24
N ALA A 138 8.84 -1.77 2.69
CA ALA A 138 10.14 -1.11 2.48
C ALA A 138 11.29 -1.84 3.19
N ILE A 139 11.06 -2.34 4.42
CA ILE A 139 12.03 -3.21 5.11
C ILE A 139 12.25 -4.49 4.30
N ALA A 140 11.17 -5.15 3.87
CA ALA A 140 11.28 -6.37 3.08
C ALA A 140 12.01 -6.15 1.75
N GLU A 141 11.68 -5.08 1.01
CA GLU A 141 12.34 -4.69 -0.24
C GLU A 141 13.85 -4.48 -0.02
N LYS A 142 14.24 -3.75 1.02
CA LYS A 142 15.66 -3.53 1.35
C LYS A 142 16.39 -4.84 1.64
N VAL A 143 15.79 -5.74 2.42
CA VAL A 143 16.38 -7.06 2.72
C VAL A 143 16.52 -7.91 1.46
N LEU A 144 15.49 -7.95 0.60
CA LEU A 144 15.50 -8.72 -0.65
C LEU A 144 16.54 -8.18 -1.64
N ALA A 145 16.67 -6.86 -1.75
CA ALA A 145 17.67 -6.20 -2.58
C ALA A 145 19.09 -6.53 -2.10
N LEU A 146 19.37 -6.38 -0.80
CA LEU A 146 20.70 -6.65 -0.25
C LEU A 146 21.11 -8.13 -0.34
N LYS A 147 20.17 -9.04 -0.13
CA LYS A 147 20.47 -10.48 -0.05
C LYS A 147 20.47 -11.19 -1.41
N TYR A 148 19.57 -10.79 -2.30
CA TYR A 148 19.33 -11.50 -3.56
C TYR A 148 19.49 -10.62 -4.79
N GLY A 149 19.76 -9.32 -4.63
CA GLY A 149 19.77 -8.38 -5.76
C GLY A 149 18.39 -8.23 -6.41
N MET A 150 17.32 -8.57 -5.68
CA MET A 150 15.96 -8.51 -6.20
C MET A 150 15.52 -7.06 -6.41
N GLU A 151 14.84 -6.82 -7.51
CA GLU A 151 14.25 -5.53 -7.86
C GLU A 151 12.73 -5.70 -8.03
N ILE A 152 11.93 -4.80 -7.46
CA ILE A 152 10.48 -4.84 -7.55
C ILE A 152 10.00 -3.50 -8.09
N VAL A 153 9.44 -3.48 -9.30
CA VAL A 153 8.92 -2.25 -9.93
C VAL A 153 7.45 -2.44 -10.26
N ALA A 154 6.62 -1.54 -9.74
CA ALA A 154 5.18 -1.52 -10.02
C ALA A 154 4.79 -0.17 -10.64
N TRP A 155 3.83 -0.19 -11.54
CA TRP A 155 3.34 0.97 -12.28
C TRP A 155 1.85 0.85 -12.56
N VAL A 156 1.20 1.98 -12.84
CA VAL A 156 -0.17 2.00 -13.34
C VAL A 156 -0.14 1.63 -14.81
N SER A 157 -0.70 0.47 -15.18
CA SER A 157 -0.78 0.05 -16.57
C SER A 157 -2.05 0.56 -17.24
N ASP A 158 -3.13 0.74 -16.48
CA ASP A 158 -4.44 1.12 -17.01
C ASP A 158 -5.17 2.07 -16.07
N VAL A 159 -5.91 3.03 -16.64
CA VAL A 159 -6.91 3.84 -15.93
C VAL A 159 -8.18 3.90 -16.78
N GLY A 160 -9.29 3.43 -16.24
CA GLY A 160 -10.53 3.27 -17.01
C GLY A 160 -10.31 2.38 -18.24
N VAL A 161 -10.50 2.94 -19.44
CA VAL A 161 -10.30 2.25 -20.74
C VAL A 161 -8.94 2.55 -21.39
N ILE A 162 -8.08 3.30 -20.71
CA ILE A 162 -6.79 3.75 -21.23
C ILE A 162 -5.71 2.82 -20.72
N GLY A 163 -5.19 1.97 -21.61
CA GLY A 163 -4.01 1.14 -21.35
C GLY A 163 -2.70 1.82 -21.77
N SER A 164 -1.60 1.31 -21.25
CA SER A 164 -0.22 1.69 -21.57
C SER A 164 0.56 0.51 -22.16
N GLU A 165 1.59 0.81 -22.95
CA GLU A 165 2.51 -0.20 -23.48
C GLU A 165 3.87 -0.07 -22.78
N VAL A 166 4.11 -0.93 -21.80
CA VAL A 166 5.32 -0.89 -20.97
C VAL A 166 6.05 -2.22 -21.05
N ASP A 167 7.33 -2.18 -21.47
CA ASP A 167 8.22 -3.35 -21.45
C ASP A 167 8.62 -3.70 -20.00
N PRO A 168 8.13 -4.83 -19.43
CA PRO A 168 8.43 -5.20 -18.05
C PRO A 168 9.90 -5.50 -17.84
N ALA A 169 10.68 -5.78 -18.88
CA ALA A 169 12.12 -6.02 -18.75
C ALA A 169 12.93 -4.72 -18.58
N LYS A 170 12.39 -3.57 -19.01
CA LYS A 170 13.12 -2.30 -19.05
C LYS A 170 12.58 -1.22 -18.13
N VAL A 171 11.35 -1.35 -17.64
CA VAL A 171 10.74 -0.34 -16.77
C VAL A 171 11.57 -0.10 -15.50
N THR A 172 11.81 1.17 -15.15
CA THR A 172 12.59 1.54 -13.96
C THR A 172 11.72 2.30 -12.98
N ARG A 173 12.09 2.26 -11.69
CA ARG A 173 11.42 3.06 -10.65
C ARG A 173 11.47 4.57 -10.98
N ALA A 174 12.58 5.05 -11.55
CA ALA A 174 12.73 6.46 -11.93
C ALA A 174 11.74 6.88 -13.03
N ALA A 175 11.50 6.03 -14.04
CA ALA A 175 10.53 6.31 -15.08
C ALA A 175 9.09 6.36 -14.53
N VAL A 176 8.75 5.42 -13.64
CA VAL A 176 7.46 5.40 -12.94
C VAL A 176 7.27 6.64 -12.07
N ASP A 177 8.29 7.00 -11.29
CA ASP A 177 8.20 8.11 -10.35
C ASP A 177 8.30 9.49 -11.02
N GLY A 178 8.70 9.53 -12.30
CA GLY A 178 8.74 10.74 -13.13
C GLY A 178 7.36 11.22 -13.59
N THR A 179 6.28 10.45 -13.41
CA THR A 179 4.93 10.82 -13.83
C THR A 179 3.95 10.87 -12.66
N SER A 180 3.01 11.81 -12.71
CA SER A 180 2.03 12.06 -11.65
C SER A 180 1.05 10.89 -11.46
N VAL A 181 0.76 10.16 -12.55
CA VAL A 181 -0.11 8.97 -12.59
C VAL A 181 0.66 7.66 -12.40
N ARG A 182 1.99 7.71 -12.22
CA ARG A 182 2.86 6.53 -12.04
C ARG A 182 2.79 5.54 -13.22
N CYS A 183 2.57 6.06 -14.42
CA CYS A 183 2.64 5.33 -15.69
C CYS A 183 3.89 5.80 -16.46
N PRO A 184 4.81 4.90 -16.87
CA PRO A 184 6.05 5.26 -17.55
C PRO A 184 5.89 5.48 -19.06
N ASP A 185 4.72 5.15 -19.64
CA ASP A 185 4.34 5.50 -21.00
C ASP A 185 3.79 6.94 -21.01
N ALA A 186 4.51 7.86 -21.65
CA ALA A 186 4.19 9.30 -21.61
C ALA A 186 2.85 9.64 -22.29
N ASP A 187 2.53 8.96 -23.38
CA ASP A 187 1.31 9.21 -24.16
C ASP A 187 0.09 8.64 -23.42
N ALA A 188 0.22 7.45 -22.84
CA ALA A 188 -0.79 6.90 -21.96
C ALA A 188 -0.94 7.74 -20.69
N ALA A 189 0.15 8.16 -20.04
CA ALA A 189 0.12 8.96 -18.83
C ALA A 189 -0.66 10.27 -19.01
N THR A 190 -0.47 10.94 -20.14
CA THR A 190 -1.20 12.18 -20.48
C THR A 190 -2.70 11.92 -20.57
N ARG A 191 -3.12 10.91 -21.34
CA ARG A 191 -4.53 10.54 -21.49
C ARG A 191 -5.16 10.09 -20.18
N MET A 192 -4.44 9.29 -19.38
CA MET A 192 -4.87 8.86 -18.05
C MET A 192 -5.11 10.07 -17.13
N GLN A 193 -4.19 11.04 -17.15
CA GLN A 193 -4.32 12.25 -16.34
C GLN A 193 -5.55 13.07 -16.74
N GLU A 194 -5.78 13.27 -18.04
CA GLU A 194 -6.97 13.96 -18.55
C GLU A 194 -8.27 13.25 -18.13
N ALA A 195 -8.32 11.93 -18.25
CA ALA A 195 -9.47 11.14 -17.84
C ALA A 195 -9.77 11.25 -16.34
N ILE A 196 -8.73 11.23 -15.49
CA ILE A 196 -8.91 11.39 -14.04
C ILE A 196 -9.44 12.77 -13.69
N VAL A 197 -8.92 13.82 -14.34
CA VAL A 197 -9.41 15.20 -14.13
C VAL A 197 -10.87 15.32 -14.55
N ALA A 198 -11.23 14.80 -15.73
CA ALA A 198 -12.60 14.83 -16.23
C ALA A 198 -13.58 14.08 -15.31
N ALA A 199 -13.19 12.91 -14.81
CA ALA A 199 -13.99 12.15 -13.85
C ALA A 199 -14.18 12.93 -12.53
N ALA A 200 -13.12 13.54 -12.01
CA ALA A 200 -13.19 14.35 -10.80
C ALA A 200 -14.10 15.58 -10.96
N GLU A 201 -14.03 16.28 -12.09
CA GLU A 201 -14.91 17.41 -12.42
C GLU A 201 -16.38 17.00 -12.54
N ALA A 202 -16.64 15.76 -12.99
CA ALA A 202 -17.97 15.18 -13.05
C ALA A 202 -18.48 14.62 -11.70
N GLY A 203 -17.66 14.63 -10.65
CA GLY A 203 -17.99 14.01 -9.36
C GLY A 203 -18.02 12.47 -9.40
N ASP A 204 -17.32 11.88 -10.36
CA ASP A 204 -17.20 10.43 -10.57
C ASP A 204 -15.79 9.93 -10.19
N SER A 205 -15.56 8.62 -10.31
CA SER A 205 -14.29 7.96 -10.00
C SER A 205 -13.91 6.92 -11.06
N LEU A 206 -12.61 6.71 -11.23
CA LEU A 206 -12.07 5.70 -12.14
C LEU A 206 -11.31 4.62 -11.36
N GLY A 207 -11.46 3.37 -11.82
CA GLY A 207 -10.57 2.28 -11.45
C GLY A 207 -9.34 2.22 -12.37
N GLY A 208 -8.54 1.18 -12.19
CA GLY A 208 -7.37 0.95 -13.03
C GLY A 208 -6.69 -0.37 -12.71
N VAL A 209 -5.60 -0.64 -13.41
CA VAL A 209 -4.76 -1.82 -13.23
C VAL A 209 -3.36 -1.37 -12.85
N VAL A 210 -2.79 -2.04 -11.84
CA VAL A 210 -1.39 -1.87 -11.44
C VAL A 210 -0.65 -3.13 -11.84
N SER A 211 0.35 -2.96 -12.70
CA SER A 211 1.26 -4.02 -13.10
C SER A 211 2.52 -4.01 -12.23
N CYS A 212 3.13 -5.17 -12.04
CA CYS A 212 4.33 -5.32 -11.24
C CYS A 212 5.28 -6.33 -11.88
N VAL A 213 6.57 -6.01 -11.88
CA VAL A 213 7.65 -6.93 -12.25
C VAL A 213 8.60 -7.08 -11.08
N CYS A 214 8.90 -8.33 -10.76
CA CYS A 214 9.97 -8.69 -9.83
C CYS A 214 11.10 -9.29 -10.68
N ARG A 215 12.32 -8.77 -10.53
CA ARG A 215 13.52 -9.24 -11.24
C ARG A 215 14.50 -9.88 -10.28
N ASN A 216 15.38 -10.74 -10.81
CA ASN A 216 16.38 -11.48 -10.06
C ASN A 216 15.77 -12.37 -8.95
N LEU A 217 14.58 -12.95 -9.18
CA LEU A 217 14.02 -13.91 -8.23
C LEU A 217 14.89 -15.17 -8.18
N PRO A 218 15.27 -15.64 -6.99
CA PRO A 218 15.86 -16.96 -6.86
C PRO A 218 14.85 -18.05 -7.27
N ALA A 219 15.34 -19.09 -7.94
CA ALA A 219 14.53 -20.24 -8.28
C ALA A 219 14.07 -20.98 -7.02
N GLY A 220 12.85 -21.51 -7.05
CA GLY A 220 12.29 -22.33 -5.96
C GLY A 220 11.58 -21.56 -4.85
N LEU A 221 11.23 -20.28 -5.04
CA LEU A 221 10.38 -19.55 -4.10
C LEU A 221 8.94 -20.08 -4.08
N GLY A 222 8.41 -20.23 -2.87
CA GLY A 222 7.07 -20.76 -2.61
C GLY A 222 7.10 -22.21 -2.14
N GLU A 223 5.98 -22.65 -1.58
CA GLU A 223 5.82 -24.00 -1.06
C GLU A 223 4.80 -24.79 -1.90
N PRO A 224 4.80 -26.12 -1.84
CA PRO A 224 3.77 -26.92 -2.50
C PRO A 224 2.34 -26.68 -1.96
N VAL A 225 1.35 -27.07 -2.76
CA VAL A 225 -0.07 -27.19 -2.37
C VAL A 225 -0.72 -25.87 -1.93
N PHE A 226 -0.74 -25.55 -0.62
CA PHE A 226 -1.50 -24.43 -0.06
C PHE A 226 -0.70 -23.13 0.06
N GLU A 227 0.63 -23.24 0.07
CA GLU A 227 1.54 -22.12 0.29
C GLU A 227 2.34 -21.80 -1.00
N LYS A 228 1.72 -22.09 -2.16
CA LYS A 228 2.24 -21.71 -3.49
C LYS A 228 2.44 -20.20 -3.56
N LEU A 229 3.53 -19.77 -4.18
CA LEU A 229 3.86 -18.35 -4.30
C LEU A 229 2.72 -17.53 -4.91
N GLU A 230 2.16 -18.01 -6.02
CA GLU A 230 0.99 -17.41 -6.69
C GLU A 230 -0.24 -17.29 -5.79
N ALA A 231 -0.52 -18.30 -4.97
CA ALA A 231 -1.63 -18.28 -4.03
C ALA A 231 -1.42 -17.27 -2.91
N LYS A 232 -0.18 -17.16 -2.40
CA LYS A 232 0.19 -16.17 -1.37
C LYS A 232 0.16 -14.76 -1.93
N LEU A 233 0.61 -14.56 -3.16
CA LEU A 233 0.52 -13.27 -3.86
C LEU A 233 -0.94 -12.89 -4.10
N ALA A 234 -1.79 -13.82 -4.57
CA ALA A 234 -3.22 -13.56 -4.75
C ALA A 234 -3.90 -13.14 -3.45
N GLN A 235 -3.63 -13.85 -2.34
CA GLN A 235 -4.13 -13.46 -1.03
C GLN A 235 -3.64 -12.06 -0.62
N ALA A 236 -2.35 -11.77 -0.82
CA ALA A 236 -1.77 -10.48 -0.50
C ALA A 236 -2.43 -9.36 -1.30
N MET A 237 -2.55 -9.52 -2.61
CA MET A 237 -3.09 -8.50 -3.52
C MET A 237 -4.59 -8.28 -3.30
N LEU A 238 -5.39 -9.34 -3.21
CA LEU A 238 -6.84 -9.25 -2.98
C LEU A 238 -7.20 -8.72 -1.58
N SER A 239 -6.24 -8.69 -0.65
CA SER A 239 -6.43 -8.08 0.67
C SER A 239 -6.23 -6.56 0.70
N ILE A 240 -5.75 -5.97 -0.40
CA ILE A 240 -5.59 -4.51 -0.52
C ILE A 240 -6.98 -3.90 -0.76
N PRO A 241 -7.34 -2.81 -0.07
CA PRO A 241 -8.64 -2.16 -0.27
C PRO A 241 -8.92 -1.82 -1.75
N ALA A 242 -10.18 -1.96 -2.16
CA ALA A 242 -10.69 -1.74 -3.52
C ALA A 242 -10.24 -2.74 -4.60
N THR A 243 -9.31 -3.66 -4.33
CA THR A 243 -8.94 -4.70 -5.30
C THR A 243 -10.07 -5.69 -5.57
N LYS A 244 -10.16 -6.15 -6.81
CA LYS A 244 -11.19 -7.09 -7.29
C LYS A 244 -10.65 -8.27 -8.10
N GLY A 245 -9.39 -8.20 -8.53
CA GLY A 245 -8.74 -9.23 -9.32
C GLY A 245 -7.23 -9.22 -9.08
N PHE A 246 -6.59 -10.34 -9.42
CA PHE A 246 -5.15 -10.52 -9.43
C PHE A 246 -4.82 -11.57 -10.48
N GLU A 247 -3.83 -11.29 -11.32
CA GLU A 247 -3.43 -12.09 -12.47
C GLU A 247 -1.90 -12.25 -12.48
N ILE A 248 -1.41 -13.35 -13.05
CA ILE A 248 0.03 -13.61 -13.22
C ILE A 248 0.34 -13.93 -14.68
N GLY A 249 1.31 -13.21 -15.24
CA GLY A 249 1.76 -13.46 -16.60
C GLY A 249 0.65 -13.10 -17.60
N SER A 250 0.15 -14.10 -18.34
CA SER A 250 -0.89 -13.93 -19.35
C SER A 250 -2.33 -13.96 -18.81
N GLY A 251 -2.51 -14.09 -17.49
CA GLY A 251 -3.80 -14.22 -16.81
C GLY A 251 -3.70 -15.09 -15.58
#